data_AF-V4PXP5-F1
#
_entry.id   AF-V4PXP5-F1
#
_cell.length_a   1.000
_cell.length_b   1.000
_cell.length_c   1.000
_cell.angle_alpha   90.00
_cell.angle_beta   90.00
_cell.angle_gamma   90.00
#
_symmetry.space_group_name_H-M   'P 1'
#
loop_
_entity.id
_entity.type
_entity.pdbx_description
1 polymer ?
#
loop_
_entity_poly.entity_id
_entity_poly.type
_entity_poly.pdbx_seq_one_letter_code
_entity_poly.pdbx_strand_id
1 'polypeptide(L)'
;MSAQAPFSDLKDAESRLAQAVAHFVPDMGLNRSSLEAGARTLNLDDGMRDLIAPNGASDIAAILWRSHDAVLDTATVDGLKIREKIAHLLNLRLDSAAMDERLAKRLMGFFALPHHAALFHRLLWATADRIWVLAGDKALDENHYSKRIIVCGILSTALMTRLSQGRDAQLDQIQRNIDSVMAYEKFKAQLPAKPEEIVLNLAQSLGKLCFGQDANL
;
A
#
# COMPACT_ATOMS: atom_id res chain seq x y z
N MET A 1 3.11 -8.01 44.97
CA MET A 1 2.51 -7.19 43.90
C MET A 1 2.90 -7.85 42.59
N SER A 2 2.00 -8.62 41.98
CA SER A 2 2.27 -9.25 40.68
C SER A 2 2.32 -8.15 39.63
N ALA A 3 3.49 -7.94 39.02
CA ALA A 3 3.61 -7.16 37.80
C ALA A 3 2.79 -7.89 36.72
N GLN A 4 1.59 -7.39 36.41
CA GLN A 4 0.89 -7.78 35.21
C GLN A 4 1.84 -7.52 34.04
N ALA A 5 2.06 -8.52 33.19
CA ALA A 5 2.80 -8.33 31.96
C ALA A 5 2.17 -7.14 31.21
N PRO A 6 2.94 -6.11 30.82
CA PRO A 6 2.38 -4.90 30.24
C PRO A 6 1.62 -5.14 28.93
N PHE A 7 1.76 -6.34 28.33
CA PHE A 7 1.15 -6.75 27.07
C PHE A 7 0.60 -8.19 27.14
N SER A 8 -0.56 -8.41 26.53
CA SER A 8 -1.18 -9.72 26.34
C SER A 8 -0.47 -10.57 25.28
N ASP A 9 0.00 -9.93 24.21
CA ASP A 9 0.75 -10.52 23.10
C ASP A 9 1.63 -9.43 22.42
N LEU A 10 2.66 -9.83 21.66
CA LEU A 10 3.59 -8.93 20.97
C LEU A 10 2.88 -8.02 19.96
N LYS A 11 1.88 -8.53 19.24
CA LYS A 11 1.11 -7.74 18.27
C LYS A 11 0.33 -6.59 18.92
N ASP A 12 -0.17 -6.81 20.13
CA ASP A 12 -0.82 -5.76 20.91
C ASP A 12 0.20 -4.72 21.38
N ALA A 13 1.42 -5.16 21.74
CA ALA A 13 2.52 -4.27 22.11
C ALA A 13 2.97 -3.39 20.94
N GLU A 14 3.15 -3.97 19.74
CA GLU A 14 3.45 -3.27 18.49
C GLU A 14 2.41 -2.19 18.19
N SER A 15 1.13 -2.57 18.25
CA SER A 15 0.02 -1.66 17.95
C SER A 15 -0.05 -0.49 18.94
N ARG A 16 0.11 -0.77 20.24
CA ARG A 16 0.12 0.26 21.29
C ARG A 16 1.31 1.20 21.16
N LEU A 17 2.51 0.68 20.91
CA LEU A 17 3.69 1.51 20.69
C LEU A 17 3.51 2.41 19.47
N ALA A 18 3.07 1.86 18.34
CA ALA A 18 2.85 2.64 17.14
C ALA A 18 1.81 3.76 17.35
N GLN A 19 0.70 3.48 18.03
CA GLN A 19 -0.30 4.49 18.38
C GLN A 19 0.24 5.58 19.32
N ALA A 20 1.05 5.21 20.32
CA ALA A 20 1.69 6.17 21.21
C ALA A 20 2.67 7.07 20.45
N VAL A 21 3.45 6.51 19.51
CA VAL A 21 4.37 7.28 18.66
C VAL A 21 3.60 8.21 17.73
N ALA A 22 2.49 7.75 17.15
CA ALA A 22 1.67 8.53 16.22
C ALA A 22 1.23 9.89 16.77
N HIS A 23 1.02 10.01 18.09
CA HIS A 23 0.68 11.28 18.74
C HIS A 23 1.77 12.36 18.60
N PHE A 24 3.04 11.96 18.49
CA PHE A 24 4.18 12.88 18.39
C PHE A 24 4.61 13.15 16.93
N VAL A 25 4.22 12.28 16.00
CA VAL A 25 4.67 12.34 14.60
C VAL A 25 4.26 13.63 13.87
N PRO A 26 3.05 14.20 14.03
CA PRO A 26 2.67 15.45 13.38
C PRO A 26 3.68 16.59 13.60
N ASP A 27 4.18 16.71 14.83
CA ASP A 27 5.07 17.80 15.25
C ASP A 27 6.55 17.45 15.06
N MET A 28 6.95 16.24 15.46
CA MET A 28 8.35 15.82 15.49
C MET A 28 8.82 15.10 14.21
N GLY A 29 7.87 14.68 13.35
CA GLY A 29 8.14 13.70 12.29
C GLY A 29 8.31 12.28 12.83
N LEU A 30 8.41 11.31 11.92
CA LEU A 30 8.63 9.91 12.27
C LEU A 30 10.13 9.60 12.29
N ASN A 31 10.71 9.49 13.49
CA ASN A 31 12.14 9.32 13.71
C ASN A 31 12.41 8.71 15.10
N ARG A 32 13.69 8.59 15.48
CA ARG A 32 14.08 8.05 16.80
C ARG A 32 13.49 8.84 17.96
N SER A 33 13.44 10.16 17.88
CA SER A 33 12.95 11.02 18.96
C SER A 33 11.44 10.83 19.22
N SER A 34 10.62 10.72 18.17
CA SER A 34 9.19 10.41 18.33
C SER A 34 8.95 8.97 18.80
N LEU A 35 9.79 8.02 18.38
CA LEU A 35 9.76 6.65 18.90
C LEU A 35 10.05 6.62 20.41
N GLU A 36 11.12 7.27 20.86
CA GLU A 36 11.46 7.36 22.28
C GLU A 36 10.37 8.08 23.09
N ALA A 37 9.76 9.13 22.54
CA ALA A 37 8.66 9.84 23.18
C ALA A 37 7.45 8.91 23.39
N GLY A 38 7.07 8.14 22.36
CA GLY A 38 5.98 7.15 22.46
C GLY A 38 6.30 6.03 23.46
N ALA A 39 7.52 5.50 23.44
CA ALA A 39 7.96 4.47 24.39
C ALA A 39 7.92 4.95 25.85
N ARG A 40 8.36 6.19 26.12
CA ARG A 40 8.30 6.81 27.45
C ARG A 40 6.87 6.92 27.96
N THR A 41 5.91 7.27 27.12
CA THR A 41 4.48 7.34 27.50
C THR A 41 3.93 5.98 27.95
N LEU A 42 4.49 4.88 27.44
CA LEU A 42 4.11 3.51 27.81
C LEU A 42 4.97 2.91 28.93
N ASN A 43 5.92 3.67 29.50
CA ASN A 43 6.93 3.19 30.45
C ASN A 43 7.69 1.96 29.94
N LEU A 44 7.98 1.91 28.64
CA LEU A 44 8.80 0.86 28.04
C LEU A 44 10.28 1.15 28.25
N ASP A 45 11.02 0.13 28.67
CA ASP A 45 12.48 0.18 28.65
C ASP A 45 13.03 0.07 27.22
N ASP A 46 14.31 0.39 27.05
CA ASP A 46 14.98 0.36 25.75
C ASP A 46 14.99 -1.05 25.13
N GLY A 47 15.14 -2.09 25.95
CA GLY A 47 15.17 -3.47 25.48
C GLY A 47 13.84 -3.92 24.88
N MET A 48 12.72 -3.58 25.53
CA MET A 48 11.38 -3.86 25.04
C MET A 48 11.05 -3.03 23.80
N ARG A 49 11.46 -1.75 23.77
CA ARG A 49 11.32 -0.91 22.58
C ARG A 49 12.03 -1.54 21.38
N ASP A 50 13.28 -1.97 21.56
CA ASP A 50 14.11 -2.52 20.48
C ASP A 50 13.66 -3.94 20.09
N LEU A 51 13.01 -4.68 21.00
CA LEU A 51 12.32 -5.93 20.68
C LEU A 51 11.09 -5.71 19.79
N ILE A 52 10.30 -4.67 20.08
CA ILE A 52 9.07 -4.35 19.33
C ILE A 52 9.39 -3.69 17.98
N ALA A 53 10.38 -2.81 17.94
CA ALA A 53 10.77 -2.02 16.77
C ALA A 53 12.29 -2.10 16.52
N PRO A 54 12.83 -3.26 16.12
CA PRO A 54 14.27 -3.46 15.90
C PRO A 54 14.87 -2.55 14.82
N ASN A 55 14.07 -2.12 13.83
CA ASN A 55 14.44 -1.15 12.79
C ASN A 55 13.94 0.27 13.12
N GLY A 56 13.53 0.50 14.37
CA GLY A 56 13.07 1.77 14.90
C GLY A 56 11.86 2.34 14.14
N ALA A 57 12.01 3.58 13.67
CA ALA A 57 10.94 4.33 12.99
C ALA A 57 10.35 3.61 11.77
N SER A 58 11.14 2.77 11.08
CA SER A 58 10.67 2.01 9.92
C SER A 58 9.62 0.96 10.29
N ASP A 59 9.77 0.30 11.44
CA ASP A 59 8.80 -0.68 11.91
C ASP A 59 7.52 0.03 12.37
N ILE A 60 7.65 1.17 13.05
CA ILE A 60 6.49 2.00 13.40
C ILE A 60 5.73 2.45 12.15
N ALA A 61 6.43 2.89 11.09
CA ALA A 61 5.81 3.26 9.82
C ALA A 61 5.01 2.10 9.22
N ALA A 62 5.58 0.89 9.25
CA ALA A 62 4.94 -0.32 8.74
C ALA A 62 3.72 -0.73 9.57
N ILE A 63 3.80 -0.66 10.91
CA ILE A 63 2.68 -0.97 11.81
C ILE A 63 1.54 0.03 11.59
N LEU A 64 1.84 1.33 11.54
CA LEU A 64 0.84 2.36 11.27
C LEU A 64 0.18 2.17 9.92
N TRP A 65 0.95 1.92 8.86
CA TRP A 65 0.39 1.61 7.53
C TRP A 65 -0.59 0.43 7.57
N ARG A 66 -0.18 -0.69 8.16
CA ARG A 66 -1.00 -1.91 8.25
C ARG A 66 -2.24 -1.70 9.12
N SER A 67 -2.16 -0.86 10.15
CA SER A 67 -3.30 -0.58 11.02
C SER A 67 -4.50 0.00 10.25
N HIS A 68 -4.23 0.78 9.21
CA HIS A 68 -5.28 1.33 8.35
C HIS A 68 -5.87 0.28 7.39
N ASP A 69 -5.20 -0.86 7.15
CA ASP A 69 -5.78 -1.96 6.36
C ASP A 69 -6.90 -2.68 7.11
N ALA A 70 -7.00 -2.54 8.44
CA ALA A 70 -7.98 -3.24 9.26
C ALA A 70 -9.44 -2.96 8.87
N VAL A 71 -9.73 -1.77 8.32
CA VAL A 71 -11.08 -1.42 7.85
C VAL A 71 -11.55 -2.30 6.68
N LEU A 72 -10.62 -2.93 5.97
CA LEU A 72 -10.93 -3.83 4.86
C LEU A 72 -11.55 -5.15 5.34
N ASP A 73 -11.28 -5.56 6.57
CA ASP A 73 -11.72 -6.86 7.11
C ASP A 73 -13.20 -6.89 7.44
N THR A 74 -13.77 -5.71 7.69
CA THR A 74 -15.19 -5.51 7.95
C THR A 74 -15.92 -4.95 6.73
N ALA A 75 -15.24 -4.79 5.59
CA ALA A 75 -15.83 -4.22 4.39
C ALA A 75 -16.84 -5.20 3.76
N THR A 76 -18.05 -4.72 3.47
CA THR A 76 -19.06 -5.50 2.75
C THR A 76 -19.01 -5.14 1.27
N VAL A 77 -18.80 -6.13 0.41
CA VAL A 77 -18.65 -5.94 -1.04
C VAL A 77 -19.63 -6.78 -1.86
N ASP A 78 -20.56 -7.45 -1.20
CA ASP A 78 -21.54 -8.33 -1.86
C ASP A 78 -22.50 -7.54 -2.76
N GLY A 79 -22.86 -8.15 -3.89
CA GLY A 79 -23.74 -7.53 -4.89
C GLY A 79 -23.08 -6.45 -5.77
N LEU A 80 -21.89 -5.95 -5.42
CA LEU A 80 -21.16 -4.96 -6.22
C LEU A 80 -20.41 -5.62 -7.39
N LYS A 81 -20.31 -4.91 -8.53
CA LYS A 81 -19.43 -5.31 -9.63
C LYS A 81 -17.97 -5.15 -9.21
N ILE A 82 -17.05 -5.91 -9.81
CA ILE A 82 -15.62 -5.92 -9.43
C ILE A 82 -15.02 -4.50 -9.32
N ARG A 83 -15.32 -3.62 -10.28
CA ARG A 83 -14.84 -2.23 -10.29
C ARG A 83 -15.39 -1.39 -9.13
N GLU A 84 -16.64 -1.62 -8.74
CA GLU A 84 -17.29 -0.95 -7.62
C GLU A 84 -16.70 -1.46 -6.30
N LYS A 85 -16.38 -2.77 -6.21
CA LYS A 85 -15.66 -3.33 -5.06
C LYS A 85 -14.30 -2.68 -4.89
N ILE A 86 -13.49 -2.62 -5.95
CA ILE A 86 -12.15 -2.01 -5.90
C ILE A 86 -12.24 -0.54 -5.50
N ALA A 87 -13.13 0.24 -6.11
CA ALA A 87 -13.34 1.64 -5.77
C ALA A 87 -13.78 1.83 -4.31
N HIS A 88 -14.69 0.99 -3.82
CA HIS A 88 -15.17 1.04 -2.44
C HIS A 88 -14.05 0.73 -1.43
N LEU A 89 -13.32 -0.36 -1.64
CA LEU A 89 -12.21 -0.79 -0.78
C LEU A 89 -11.07 0.23 -0.75
N LEU A 90 -10.71 0.80 -1.91
CA LEU A 90 -9.73 1.89 -2.00
C LEU A 90 -10.16 3.11 -1.18
N ASN A 91 -11.41 3.55 -1.34
CA ASN A 91 -11.92 4.70 -0.60
C ASN A 91 -11.96 4.45 0.91
N LEU A 92 -12.45 3.29 1.35
CA LEU A 92 -12.42 2.92 2.77
C LEU A 92 -11.00 2.97 3.34
N ARG A 93 -10.04 2.40 2.61
CA ARG A 93 -8.65 2.35 3.05
C ARG A 93 -8.00 3.72 3.13
N LEU A 94 -8.29 4.60 2.18
CA LEU A 94 -7.78 5.97 2.17
C LEU A 94 -8.45 6.84 3.25
N ASP A 95 -9.76 6.69 3.44
CA ASP A 95 -10.51 7.36 4.50
C ASP A 95 -9.95 6.97 5.88
N SER A 96 -9.60 5.70 6.09
CA SER A 96 -8.92 5.24 7.32
C SER A 96 -7.53 5.87 7.51
N ALA A 97 -6.73 5.95 6.45
CA ALA A 97 -5.41 6.61 6.51
C ALA A 97 -5.53 8.11 6.79
N ALA A 98 -6.55 8.76 6.25
CA ALA A 98 -6.77 10.20 6.34
C ALA A 98 -7.57 10.63 7.58
N MET A 99 -7.86 9.73 8.54
CA MET A 99 -8.49 10.11 9.82
C MET A 99 -7.65 11.13 10.58
N ASP A 100 -6.31 11.03 10.49
CA ASP A 100 -5.37 12.08 10.90
C ASP A 100 -4.51 12.45 9.69
N GLU A 101 -4.92 13.49 8.96
CA GLU A 101 -4.20 13.95 7.77
C GLU A 101 -2.80 14.49 8.07
N ARG A 102 -2.53 14.98 9.30
CA ARG A 102 -1.20 15.48 9.67
C ARG A 102 -0.24 14.32 9.87
N LEU A 103 -0.69 13.27 10.54
CA LEU A 103 0.04 12.00 10.64
C LEU A 103 0.29 11.41 9.26
N ALA A 104 -0.75 11.31 8.42
CA ALA A 104 -0.66 10.76 7.07
C ALA A 104 0.35 11.52 6.21
N LYS A 105 0.36 12.86 6.26
CA LYS A 105 1.36 13.70 5.56
C LYS A 105 2.79 13.37 5.98
N ARG A 106 3.04 13.24 7.29
CA ARG A 106 4.37 12.90 7.82
C ARG A 106 4.79 11.48 7.45
N LEU A 107 3.86 10.54 7.50
CA LEU A 107 4.10 9.15 7.12
C LEU A 107 4.41 9.02 5.61
N MET A 108 3.68 9.74 4.76
CA MET A 108 3.98 9.80 3.32
C MET A 108 5.32 10.49 3.04
N GLY A 109 5.67 11.54 3.78
CA GLY A 109 6.99 12.17 3.70
C GLY A 109 8.12 11.21 4.08
N PHE A 110 7.91 10.37 5.10
CA PHE A 110 8.85 9.31 5.49
C PHE A 110 9.03 8.30 4.35
N PHE A 111 7.93 7.76 3.79
CA PHE A 111 8.00 6.79 2.69
C PHE A 111 8.55 7.35 1.37
N ALA A 112 8.48 8.67 1.16
CA ALA A 112 9.04 9.32 -0.03
C ALA A 112 10.57 9.29 -0.06
N LEU A 113 11.24 9.01 1.06
CA LEU A 113 12.70 8.92 1.10
C LEU A 113 13.18 7.64 0.38
N PRO A 114 14.21 7.71 -0.49
CA PRO A 114 14.62 6.58 -1.33
C PRO A 114 14.95 5.29 -0.57
N HIS A 115 15.54 5.39 0.63
CA HIS A 115 15.88 4.23 1.45
C HIS A 115 14.66 3.55 2.09
N HIS A 116 13.50 4.21 2.12
CA HIS A 116 12.23 3.64 2.56
C HIS A 116 11.39 3.10 1.38
N ALA A 117 11.81 3.31 0.13
CA ALA A 117 11.04 2.92 -1.05
C ALA A 117 10.75 1.41 -1.11
N ALA A 118 11.73 0.57 -0.77
CA ALA A 118 11.54 -0.88 -0.75
C ALA A 118 10.51 -1.32 0.29
N LEU A 119 10.53 -0.72 1.49
CA LEU A 119 9.53 -0.97 2.53
C LEU A 119 8.15 -0.51 2.05
N PHE A 120 8.06 0.72 1.53
CA PHE A 120 6.81 1.29 1.06
C PHE A 120 6.18 0.46 -0.05
N HIS A 121 6.97 0.00 -1.02
CA HIS A 121 6.49 -0.85 -2.09
C HIS A 121 5.92 -2.18 -1.58
N ARG A 122 6.58 -2.84 -0.61
CA ARG A 122 6.05 -4.07 0.00
C ARG A 122 4.72 -3.83 0.71
N LEU A 123 4.58 -2.70 1.40
CA LEU A 123 3.35 -2.31 2.09
C LEU A 123 2.21 -2.01 1.10
N LEU A 124 2.47 -1.22 0.06
CA LEU A 124 1.52 -0.98 -1.04
C LEU A 124 1.05 -2.29 -1.68
N TRP A 125 2.00 -3.18 -1.99
CA TRP A 125 1.71 -4.48 -2.60
C TRP A 125 0.79 -5.32 -1.71
N ALA A 126 1.08 -5.41 -0.41
CA ALA A 126 0.26 -6.16 0.54
C ALA A 126 -1.16 -5.60 0.63
N THR A 127 -1.32 -4.27 0.68
CA THR A 127 -2.66 -3.65 0.66
C THR A 127 -3.38 -3.91 -0.65
N ALA A 128 -2.70 -3.78 -1.79
CA ALA A 128 -3.27 -4.03 -3.12
C ALA A 128 -3.72 -5.49 -3.29
N ASP A 129 -2.90 -6.44 -2.82
CA ASP A 129 -3.24 -7.86 -2.79
C ASP A 129 -4.50 -8.12 -1.96
N ARG A 130 -4.56 -7.58 -0.73
CA ARG A 130 -5.73 -7.72 0.15
C ARG A 130 -7.00 -7.17 -0.50
N ILE A 131 -6.93 -6.01 -1.14
CA ILE A 131 -8.06 -5.41 -1.87
C ILE A 131 -8.56 -6.35 -2.98
N TRP A 132 -7.66 -6.93 -3.78
CA TRP A 132 -8.05 -7.84 -4.86
C TRP A 132 -8.61 -9.17 -4.34
N VAL A 133 -8.03 -9.72 -3.28
CA VAL A 133 -8.54 -10.94 -2.62
C VAL A 133 -9.96 -10.71 -2.12
N LEU A 134 -10.21 -9.59 -1.43
CA LEU A 134 -11.55 -9.22 -0.95
C LEU A 134 -12.54 -8.94 -2.09
N ALA A 135 -12.06 -8.39 -3.20
CA ALA A 135 -12.89 -8.18 -4.39
C ALA A 135 -13.30 -9.51 -5.07
N GLY A 136 -12.63 -10.62 -4.74
CA GLY A 136 -12.90 -11.97 -5.25
C GLY A 136 -11.96 -12.42 -6.37
N ASP A 137 -10.80 -11.80 -6.52
CA ASP A 137 -9.78 -12.21 -7.50
C ASP A 137 -9.25 -13.61 -7.18
N LYS A 138 -9.17 -14.46 -8.21
CA LYS A 138 -8.55 -15.80 -8.16
C LYS A 138 -7.39 -15.94 -9.15
N ALA A 139 -6.95 -14.83 -9.74
CA ALA A 139 -5.91 -14.83 -10.75
C ALA A 139 -4.54 -15.19 -10.13
N LEU A 140 -3.87 -16.17 -10.75
CA LEU A 140 -2.51 -16.61 -10.44
C LEU A 140 -1.55 -16.43 -11.64
N ASP A 141 -2.04 -15.82 -12.71
CA ASP A 141 -1.35 -15.58 -13.98
C ASP A 141 -0.79 -14.14 -14.05
N GLU A 142 -0.35 -13.69 -15.23
CA GLU A 142 0.17 -12.32 -15.44
C GLU A 142 -0.80 -11.22 -14.99
N ASN A 143 -2.12 -11.48 -15.04
CA ASN A 143 -3.12 -10.55 -14.53
C ASN A 143 -2.95 -10.27 -13.03
N HIS A 144 -2.40 -11.22 -12.26
CA HIS A 144 -2.11 -11.05 -10.84
C HIS A 144 -1.22 -9.83 -10.59
N TYR A 145 -0.15 -9.69 -11.37
CA TYR A 145 0.84 -8.63 -11.20
C TYR A 145 0.31 -7.28 -11.68
N SER A 146 -0.22 -7.23 -12.91
CA SER A 146 -0.72 -5.99 -13.52
C SER A 146 -1.82 -5.34 -12.69
N LYS A 147 -2.77 -6.14 -12.18
CA LYS A 147 -3.84 -5.69 -11.28
C LYS A 147 -3.33 -5.02 -10.01
N ARG A 148 -2.32 -5.60 -9.37
CA ARG A 148 -1.74 -5.10 -8.11
C ARG A 148 -0.91 -3.86 -8.33
N ILE A 149 -0.11 -3.81 -9.40
CA ILE A 149 0.67 -2.62 -9.78
C ILE A 149 -0.26 -1.43 -10.00
N ILE A 150 -1.36 -1.62 -10.74
CA ILE A 150 -2.36 -0.56 -10.97
C ILE A 150 -2.93 -0.05 -9.65
N VAL A 151 -3.36 -0.96 -8.75
CA VAL A 151 -3.91 -0.56 -7.44
C VAL A 151 -2.87 0.12 -6.56
N CYS A 152 -1.60 -0.29 -6.57
CA CYS A 152 -0.52 0.42 -5.88
C CYS A 152 -0.37 1.86 -6.37
N GLY A 153 -0.40 2.06 -7.70
CA GLY A 153 -0.37 3.38 -8.32
C GLY A 153 -1.56 4.25 -7.93
N ILE A 154 -2.77 3.68 -7.95
CA ILE A 154 -3.99 4.40 -7.54
C ILE A 154 -3.92 4.77 -6.05
N LEU A 155 -3.58 3.83 -5.18
CA LEU A 155 -3.55 4.03 -3.73
C LEU A 155 -2.57 5.14 -3.33
N SER A 156 -1.35 5.11 -3.88
CA SER A 156 -0.31 6.11 -3.60
C SER A 156 -0.68 7.50 -4.12
N THR A 157 -1.15 7.61 -5.36
CA THR A 157 -1.51 8.90 -5.97
C THR A 157 -2.79 9.48 -5.37
N ALA A 158 -3.82 8.68 -5.14
CA ALA A 158 -5.07 9.14 -4.55
C ALA A 158 -4.90 9.56 -3.09
N LEU A 159 -4.01 8.92 -2.31
CA LEU A 159 -3.66 9.41 -0.97
C LEU A 159 -3.00 10.80 -1.05
N MET A 160 -2.09 11.02 -2.00
CA MET A 160 -1.48 12.35 -2.18
C MET A 160 -2.52 13.40 -2.60
N THR A 161 -3.44 13.06 -3.51
CA THR A 161 -4.58 13.92 -3.85
C THR A 161 -5.44 14.21 -2.63
N ARG A 162 -5.76 13.20 -1.81
CA ARG A 162 -6.55 13.36 -0.58
C ARG A 162 -5.94 14.37 0.39
N LEU A 163 -4.62 14.29 0.58
CA LEU A 163 -3.88 15.12 1.54
C LEU A 163 -3.64 16.55 1.04
N SER A 164 -3.71 16.78 -0.27
CA SER A 164 -3.48 18.10 -0.90
C SER A 164 -4.76 18.83 -1.29
N GLN A 165 -5.79 18.11 -1.73
CA GLN A 165 -7.00 18.66 -2.35
C GLN A 165 -8.29 18.23 -1.66
N GLY A 166 -8.25 17.32 -0.69
CA GLY A 166 -9.41 16.90 0.08
C GLY A 166 -10.10 15.63 -0.44
N ARG A 167 -11.19 15.24 0.24
CA ARG A 167 -11.87 13.96 0.01
C ARG A 167 -12.61 13.88 -1.33
N ASP A 168 -13.23 14.96 -1.78
CA ASP A 168 -13.96 14.95 -3.06
C ASP A 168 -13.00 14.71 -4.23
N ALA A 169 -11.83 15.35 -4.20
CA ALA A 169 -10.78 15.11 -5.19
C ALA A 169 -10.25 13.67 -5.18
N GLN A 170 -10.19 13.02 -4.01
CA GLN A 170 -9.87 11.58 -3.89
C GLN A 170 -10.92 10.72 -4.59
N LEU A 171 -12.20 10.94 -4.29
CA LEU A 171 -13.32 10.18 -4.86
C LEU A 171 -13.32 10.29 -6.38
N ASP A 172 -13.18 11.52 -6.90
CA ASP A 172 -13.13 11.79 -8.32
C ASP A 172 -11.91 11.14 -9.00
N GLN A 173 -10.73 11.20 -8.36
CA GLN A 173 -9.52 10.59 -8.91
C GLN A 173 -9.65 9.06 -8.98
N ILE A 174 -10.20 8.42 -7.96
CA ILE A 174 -10.44 6.97 -7.97
C ILE A 174 -11.38 6.61 -9.11
N GLN A 175 -12.49 7.33 -9.27
CA GLN A 175 -13.44 7.07 -10.36
C GLN A 175 -12.77 7.20 -11.74
N ARG A 176 -12.02 8.29 -11.98
CA ARG A 176 -11.26 8.50 -13.23
C ARG A 176 -10.24 7.41 -13.50
N ASN A 177 -9.52 6.96 -12.48
CA ASN A 177 -8.54 5.88 -12.60
C ASN A 177 -9.20 4.56 -13.01
N ILE A 178 -10.31 4.20 -12.37
CA ILE A 178 -11.07 3.00 -12.71
C ILE A 178 -11.61 3.07 -14.14
N ASP A 179 -12.17 4.21 -14.55
CA ASP A 179 -12.66 4.40 -15.92
C ASP A 179 -11.54 4.30 -16.96
N SER A 180 -10.36 4.81 -16.63
CA SER A 180 -9.17 4.72 -17.50
C SER A 180 -8.70 3.27 -17.67
N VAL A 181 -8.72 2.47 -16.60
CA VAL A 181 -8.43 1.02 -16.68
C VAL A 181 -9.46 0.31 -17.56
N MET A 182 -10.75 0.62 -17.42
CA MET A 182 -11.79 0.03 -18.25
C MET A 182 -11.65 0.41 -19.73
N ALA A 183 -11.29 1.66 -20.01
CA ALA A 183 -11.02 2.12 -21.38
C ALA A 183 -9.82 1.39 -21.99
N TYR A 184 -8.76 1.18 -21.21
CA TYR A 184 -7.58 0.42 -21.62
C TYR A 184 -7.91 -1.05 -21.93
N GLU A 185 -8.68 -1.72 -21.06
CA GLU A 185 -9.10 -3.11 -21.30
C GLU A 185 -10.00 -3.23 -22.54
N LYS A 186 -10.92 -2.27 -22.74
CA LYS A 186 -11.76 -2.23 -23.95
C LYS A 186 -10.94 -2.00 -25.21
N PHE A 187 -9.90 -1.16 -25.15
CA PHE A 187 -8.98 -0.94 -26.25
C PHE A 187 -8.18 -2.20 -26.57
N LYS A 188 -7.61 -2.89 -25.56
CA LYS A 188 -6.90 -4.17 -25.73
C LYS A 188 -7.76 -5.23 -26.42
N ALA A 189 -9.03 -5.34 -26.03
CA ALA A 189 -9.96 -6.31 -26.60
C ALA A 189 -10.32 -6.05 -28.08
N GLN A 190 -10.12 -4.83 -28.57
CA GLN A 190 -10.37 -4.46 -29.97
C GLN A 190 -9.16 -4.71 -30.90
N LEU A 191 -7.99 -4.99 -30.33
CA LEU A 191 -6.78 -5.22 -31.12
C LEU A 191 -6.73 -6.68 -31.62
N PRO A 192 -6.33 -6.91 -32.89
CA PRO A 192 -6.26 -8.25 -33.49
C PRO A 192 -5.17 -9.15 -32.86
N ALA A 193 -4.20 -8.56 -32.16
CA ALA A 193 -3.19 -9.25 -31.38
C ALA A 193 -2.94 -8.49 -30.07
N LYS A 194 -2.53 -9.18 -29.00
CA LYS A 194 -2.26 -8.51 -27.72
C LYS A 194 -1.07 -7.55 -27.89
N PRO A 195 -1.08 -6.35 -27.29
CA PRO A 195 0.04 -5.42 -27.39
C PRO A 195 1.38 -6.02 -26.97
N GLU A 196 1.37 -6.86 -25.94
CA GLU A 196 2.55 -7.55 -25.42
C GLU A 196 3.13 -8.53 -26.45
N GLU A 197 2.28 -9.27 -27.15
CA GLU A 197 2.69 -10.18 -28.24
C GLU A 197 3.28 -9.40 -29.42
N ILE A 198 2.72 -8.24 -29.76
CA ILE A 198 3.25 -7.38 -30.83
C ILE A 198 4.65 -6.88 -30.47
N VAL A 199 4.86 -6.41 -29.23
CA VAL A 199 6.17 -5.94 -28.76
C VAL A 199 7.17 -7.09 -28.69
N LEU A 200 6.77 -8.27 -28.20
CA LEU A 200 7.62 -9.46 -28.19
C LEU A 200 8.00 -9.90 -29.61
N ASN A 201 7.05 -9.93 -30.53
CA ASN A 201 7.30 -10.28 -31.94
C ASN A 201 8.24 -9.26 -32.60
N LEU A 202 8.09 -7.98 -32.30
CA LEU A 202 8.99 -6.93 -32.78
C LEU A 202 10.39 -7.09 -32.19
N ALA A 203 10.50 -7.30 -30.87
CA ALA A 203 11.78 -7.50 -30.18
C ALA A 203 12.50 -8.76 -30.67
N GLN A 204 11.77 -9.86 -30.91
CA GLN A 204 12.31 -11.07 -31.51
C GLN A 204 12.75 -10.85 -32.96
N SER A 205 11.98 -10.09 -33.75
CA SER A 205 12.33 -9.78 -35.14
C SER A 205 13.57 -8.89 -35.22
N LEU A 206 13.67 -7.87 -34.36
CA LEU A 206 14.86 -7.03 -34.23
C LEU A 206 16.04 -7.83 -33.69
N GLY A 207 15.82 -8.73 -32.72
CA GLY A 207 16.84 -9.66 -32.24
C GLY A 207 17.38 -10.56 -33.36
N LYS A 208 16.50 -11.10 -34.21
CA LYS A 208 16.90 -11.87 -35.39
C LYS A 208 17.66 -11.03 -36.41
N LEU A 209 17.32 -9.76 -36.60
CA LEU A 209 18.02 -8.86 -37.52
C LEU A 209 19.37 -8.39 -36.97
N CYS A 210 19.48 -8.16 -35.66
CA CYS A 210 20.72 -7.72 -35.01
C CYS A 210 21.71 -8.86 -34.75
N PHE A 211 21.21 -10.05 -34.42
CA PHE A 211 22.04 -11.17 -33.97
C PHE A 211 21.96 -12.42 -34.85
N GLY A 212 21.15 -12.41 -35.92
CA GLY A 212 21.08 -13.44 -36.96
C GLY A 212 21.18 -14.87 -36.43
N GLN A 213 20.07 -15.48 -36.00
CA GLN A 213 20.14 -16.89 -35.57
C GLN A 213 19.62 -17.85 -36.62
N ASP A 214 20.51 -18.72 -37.08
CA ASP A 214 20.27 -20.16 -37.11
C ASP A 214 21.21 -20.81 -36.07
N ALA A 215 20.68 -21.15 -34.89
CA ALA A 215 21.32 -22.13 -34.02
C ALA A 215 20.38 -23.33 -33.91
N ASN A 216 20.51 -24.25 -34.87
CA ASN A 216 20.07 -25.63 -34.70
C ASN A 216 20.99 -26.28 -33.66
N LEU A 217 20.48 -26.44 -32.43
CA LEU A 217 20.85 -27.50 -31.48
C LEU A 217 19.62 -27.86 -30.64
#